data_AF-A0A920H0R1-F1
#
_entry.id   AF-A0A920H0R1-F1
#
_cell.length_a   1.000
_cell.length_b   1.000
_cell.length_c   1.000
_cell.angle_alpha   90.00
_cell.angle_beta   90.00
_cell.angle_gamma   90.00
#
_symmetry.space_group_name_H-M   'P 1'
#
loop_
_entity.id
_entity.type
_entity.pdbx_description
1 polymer ?
#
loop_
_entity_poly.entity_id
_entity_poly.type
_entity_poly.pdbx_seq_one_letter_code
_entity_poly.pdbx_strand_id
1 'polypeptide(L)'
;MHSVRGGGGFGRRLSNEYVYEAALIAQRGFAGEAAMVPEDDMAFDYFRSALYLDMEGGVSNDGHLSAWKLHVIAGSADGESANYGGTYRTRDFPEARVPHYDIATTLLPSKTPTGAWRAPFSNVYAFAEQSFLCELATASGQDYRDFLLDLLGEDEWFKDGDRNSLNTARAKGCHQCCLRQCRMGSGYARRSRSRARIFLQPCGHVAEVAEVSVDADKETHGSRCLGGRGCGSGYQPQWC
;
A
#
# COMPACT_ATOMS: atom_id res chain seq x y z
N MET A 1 8.23 25.20 -20.14
CA MET A 1 7.13 24.22 -20.19
C MET A 1 5.88 24.87 -19.62
N HIS A 2 4.76 24.81 -20.34
CA HIS A 2 3.46 25.25 -19.83
C HIS A 2 2.70 24.03 -19.32
N SER A 3 2.38 23.98 -18.02
CA SER A 3 1.54 22.91 -17.46
C SER A 3 0.08 23.20 -17.78
N VAL A 4 -0.50 22.43 -18.70
CA VAL A 4 -1.94 22.45 -18.99
C VAL A 4 -2.71 21.56 -18.00
N ARG A 5 -4.04 21.72 -17.94
CA ARG A 5 -4.88 20.82 -17.15
C ARG A 5 -4.72 19.39 -17.66
N GLY A 6 -4.33 18.46 -16.78
CA GLY A 6 -4.12 17.05 -17.12
C GLY A 6 -5.25 16.16 -16.60
N GLY A 7 -5.67 15.19 -17.40
CA GLY A 7 -6.67 14.17 -17.04
C GLY A 7 -6.20 13.10 -16.04
N GLY A 8 -5.46 13.48 -14.99
CA GLY A 8 -4.85 12.52 -14.06
C GLY A 8 -3.55 11.93 -14.57
N GLY A 9 -2.90 11.08 -13.78
CA GLY A 9 -1.64 10.46 -14.17
C GLY A 9 -1.17 9.36 -13.21
N PHE A 10 -1.52 9.46 -11.93
CA PHE A 10 -1.32 8.38 -10.94
C PHE A 10 0.11 7.81 -10.87
N GLY A 11 1.10 8.64 -11.24
CA GLY A 11 2.52 8.30 -11.27
C GLY A 11 3.14 8.24 -12.68
N ARG A 12 2.35 7.90 -13.72
CA ARG A 12 2.76 7.89 -15.15
C ARG A 12 3.42 9.20 -15.60
N ARG A 13 2.86 10.34 -15.17
CA ARG A 13 3.29 11.69 -15.59
C ARG A 13 4.31 12.33 -14.64
N LEU A 14 5.00 11.54 -13.82
CA LEU A 14 6.16 12.00 -13.05
C LEU A 14 7.46 11.87 -13.85
N SER A 15 7.46 11.05 -14.90
CA SER A 15 8.52 10.97 -15.90
C SER A 15 8.15 11.81 -17.12
N ASN A 16 9.17 12.25 -17.88
CA ASN A 16 9.01 13.18 -19.01
C ASN A 16 9.66 12.64 -20.29
N GLU A 17 9.86 11.33 -20.41
CA GLU A 17 10.54 10.68 -21.54
C GLU A 17 9.91 11.05 -22.89
N TYR A 18 8.58 11.06 -22.98
CA TYR A 18 7.86 11.45 -24.19
C TYR A 18 8.05 12.94 -24.56
N VAL A 19 8.34 13.81 -23.59
CA VAL A 19 8.65 15.23 -23.85
C VAL A 19 10.02 15.36 -24.52
N TYR A 20 11.00 14.55 -24.10
CA TYR A 20 12.33 14.53 -24.72
C TYR A 20 12.26 14.04 -26.17
N GLU A 21 11.49 12.99 -26.43
CA GLU A 21 11.28 12.49 -27.79
C GLU A 21 10.63 13.53 -28.69
N ALA A 22 9.54 14.16 -28.23
CA ALA A 22 8.88 15.24 -28.97
C ALA A 22 9.83 16.42 -29.25
N ALA A 23 10.68 16.80 -28.30
CA ALA A 23 11.67 17.86 -28.48
C ALA A 23 12.73 17.51 -29.52
N LEU A 24 13.22 16.27 -29.53
CA LEU A 24 14.20 15.78 -30.52
C LEU A 24 13.60 15.70 -31.93
N ILE A 25 12.34 15.27 -32.05
CA ILE A 25 11.60 15.29 -33.32
C ILE A 25 11.43 16.72 -33.82
N ALA A 26 11.08 17.66 -32.93
CA ALA A 26 10.92 19.06 -33.27
C ALA A 26 12.21 19.72 -33.76
N GLN A 27 13.36 19.35 -33.16
CA GLN A 27 14.67 19.80 -33.62
C GLN A 27 14.96 19.42 -35.09
N ARG A 28 14.34 18.35 -35.61
CA ARG A 28 14.46 17.92 -37.00
C ARG A 28 13.48 18.61 -37.96
N GLY A 29 12.74 19.62 -37.49
CA GLY A 29 11.87 20.46 -38.32
C GLY A 29 10.39 20.09 -38.29
N PHE A 30 9.96 19.16 -37.43
CA PHE A 30 8.54 18.86 -37.24
C PHE A 30 7.92 19.76 -36.17
N ALA A 31 6.93 20.58 -36.53
CA ALA A 31 6.28 21.52 -35.62
C ALA A 31 4.83 21.12 -35.23
N GLY A 32 4.50 19.83 -35.33
CA GLY A 32 3.15 19.31 -35.07
C GLY A 32 2.93 18.84 -33.63
N GLU A 33 1.68 18.43 -33.35
CA GLU A 33 1.30 17.78 -32.10
C GLU A 33 1.86 16.34 -32.05
N ALA A 34 2.36 15.94 -30.89
CA ALA A 34 2.78 14.57 -30.60
C ALA A 34 1.85 14.01 -29.53
N ALA A 35 1.08 12.98 -29.88
CA ALA A 35 0.19 12.28 -28.98
C ALA A 35 0.51 10.77 -29.02
N MET A 36 0.61 10.16 -27.85
CA MET A 36 0.73 8.71 -27.72
C MET A 36 -0.64 8.07 -27.95
N VAL A 37 -0.69 7.02 -28.77
CA VAL A 37 -1.89 6.18 -28.86
C VAL A 37 -1.98 5.28 -27.62
N PRO A 38 -3.18 4.83 -27.21
CA PRO A 38 -3.34 4.01 -26.00
C PRO A 38 -2.46 2.77 -25.96
N GLU A 39 -2.25 2.11 -27.10
CA GLU A 39 -1.41 0.92 -27.24
C GLU A 39 0.06 1.23 -26.90
N ASP A 40 0.59 2.34 -27.42
CA ASP A 40 1.95 2.79 -27.14
C ASP A 40 2.08 3.30 -25.69
N ASP A 41 1.07 4.00 -25.18
CA ASP A 41 1.09 4.46 -23.78
C ASP A 41 1.17 3.27 -22.82
N MET A 42 0.44 2.18 -23.08
CA MET A 42 0.54 0.94 -22.30
C MET A 42 1.85 0.18 -22.52
N ALA A 43 2.37 0.13 -23.75
CA ALA A 43 3.59 -0.61 -24.08
C ALA A 43 4.85 0.05 -23.50
N PHE A 44 4.85 1.38 -23.40
CA PHE A 44 5.97 2.18 -22.91
C PHE A 44 5.68 2.81 -21.53
N ASP A 45 4.70 2.30 -20.79
CA ASP A 45 4.45 2.72 -19.42
C ASP A 45 5.55 2.23 -18.47
N TYR A 46 5.63 2.89 -17.32
CA TYR A 46 6.26 2.37 -16.13
C TYR A 46 5.26 1.53 -15.34
N PHE A 47 5.53 0.24 -15.22
CA PHE A 47 4.65 -0.68 -14.52
C PHE A 47 4.84 -0.62 -13.00
N ARG A 48 3.82 -1.09 -12.27
CA ARG A 48 3.98 -1.39 -10.84
C ARG A 48 4.93 -2.59 -10.70
N SER A 49 5.89 -2.51 -9.78
CA SER A 49 6.83 -3.61 -9.54
C SER A 49 6.09 -4.89 -9.14
N ALA A 50 6.48 -6.01 -9.75
CA ALA A 50 5.98 -7.33 -9.37
C ALA A 50 6.87 -7.89 -8.25
N LEU A 51 6.23 -8.32 -7.17
CA LEU A 51 6.89 -8.92 -6.01
C LEU A 51 6.29 -10.28 -5.71
N TYR A 52 7.14 -11.19 -5.25
CA TYR A 52 6.72 -12.35 -4.49
C TYR A 52 7.16 -12.15 -3.05
N LEU A 53 6.24 -12.37 -2.10
CA LEU A 53 6.43 -12.12 -0.69
C LEU A 53 6.18 -13.42 0.07
N ASP A 54 7.23 -13.92 0.73
CA ASP A 54 7.13 -15.03 1.68
C ASP A 54 7.18 -14.46 3.10
N MET A 55 6.19 -14.81 3.91
CA MET A 55 5.98 -14.18 5.22
C MET A 55 5.79 -15.24 6.31
N GLU A 56 6.50 -15.06 7.42
CA GLU A 56 6.30 -15.83 8.65
C GLU A 56 6.09 -14.86 9.82
N GLY A 57 5.28 -15.25 10.79
CA GLY A 57 4.93 -14.41 11.94
C GLY A 57 4.81 -15.25 13.19
N GLY A 58 5.33 -14.73 14.29
CA GLY A 58 5.20 -15.32 15.62
C GLY A 58 4.15 -14.57 16.43
N VAL A 59 3.24 -15.28 17.08
CA VAL A 59 2.29 -14.72 18.04
C VAL A 59 2.68 -15.23 19.43
N SER A 60 2.78 -14.34 20.42
CA SER A 60 3.03 -14.72 21.81
C SER A 60 1.82 -15.39 22.45
N ASN A 61 2.03 -16.02 23.61
CA ASN A 61 0.92 -16.61 24.39
C ASN A 61 -0.14 -15.59 24.81
N ASP A 62 0.23 -14.31 24.89
CA ASP A 62 -0.66 -13.20 25.24
C ASP A 62 -1.40 -12.63 24.01
N GLY A 63 -1.16 -13.20 22.82
CA GLY A 63 -1.83 -12.81 21.57
C GLY A 63 -1.13 -11.71 20.78
N HIS A 64 -0.01 -11.18 21.25
CA HIS A 64 0.71 -10.09 20.58
C HIS A 64 1.65 -10.60 19.48
N LEU A 65 1.87 -9.80 18.43
CA LEU A 65 2.88 -10.08 17.41
C LEU A 65 4.29 -10.03 18.02
N SER A 66 4.99 -11.16 18.05
CA SER A 66 6.30 -11.30 18.69
C SER A 66 7.46 -11.47 17.71
N ALA A 67 7.18 -11.96 16.50
CA ALA A 67 8.18 -12.10 15.44
C ALA A 67 7.60 -11.78 14.06
N TRP A 68 8.43 -11.21 13.19
CA TRP A 68 8.07 -10.87 11.81
C TRP A 68 9.20 -11.22 10.85
N LYS A 69 8.94 -12.11 9.89
CA LYS A 69 9.91 -12.47 8.86
C LYS A 69 9.31 -12.24 7.49
N LEU A 70 10.06 -11.56 6.63
CA LEU A 70 9.66 -11.27 5.26
C LEU A 70 10.83 -11.55 4.33
N HIS A 71 10.62 -12.45 3.37
CA HIS A 71 11.51 -12.62 2.23
C HIS A 71 10.85 -12.07 0.96
N VAL A 72 11.48 -11.05 0.39
CA VAL A 72 11.03 -10.39 -0.83
C VAL A 72 11.80 -10.94 -2.02
N ILE A 73 11.10 -11.41 -3.05
CA ILE A 73 11.67 -11.66 -4.36
C ILE A 73 11.22 -10.53 -5.28
N ALA A 74 12.18 -9.73 -5.75
CA ALA A 74 11.93 -8.54 -6.55
C ALA A 74 12.67 -8.58 -7.89
N GLY A 75 12.09 -7.96 -8.92
CA GLY A 75 12.79 -7.74 -10.19
C GLY A 75 13.91 -6.72 -10.06
N SER A 76 15.01 -6.92 -10.78
CA SER A 76 16.17 -6.02 -10.83
C SER A 76 16.77 -5.97 -12.24
N ALA A 77 16.98 -4.76 -12.75
CA ALA A 77 17.58 -4.52 -14.06
C ALA A 77 19.11 -4.52 -14.01
N ASP A 78 19.70 -4.10 -12.88
CA ASP A 78 21.15 -3.97 -12.66
C ASP A 78 21.76 -5.15 -11.89
N GLY A 79 20.94 -5.98 -11.24
CA GLY A 79 21.37 -7.06 -10.35
C GLY A 79 21.84 -6.59 -8.97
N GLU A 80 21.81 -5.29 -8.69
CA GLU A 80 22.29 -4.67 -7.45
C GLU A 80 21.15 -4.13 -6.60
N SER A 81 20.10 -3.60 -7.25
CA SER A 81 18.96 -2.97 -6.60
C SER A 81 17.63 -3.45 -7.18
N ALA A 82 16.60 -3.53 -6.34
CA ALA A 82 15.26 -3.81 -6.83
C ALA A 82 14.77 -2.67 -7.73
N ASN A 83 14.09 -3.01 -8.82
CA ASN A 83 13.43 -2.04 -9.70
C ASN A 83 12.49 -1.14 -8.89
N TYR A 84 12.31 0.11 -9.34
CA TYR A 84 11.54 1.13 -8.63
C TYR A 84 10.21 0.60 -8.08
N GLY A 85 9.94 0.89 -6.80
CA GLY A 85 8.74 0.43 -6.11
C GLY A 85 8.87 -0.95 -5.47
N GLY A 86 9.86 -1.76 -5.86
CA GLY A 86 10.08 -3.11 -5.34
C GLY A 86 11.06 -3.21 -4.17
N THR A 87 11.66 -2.10 -3.74
CA THR A 87 12.52 -2.06 -2.56
C THR A 87 11.68 -2.06 -1.28
N TYR A 88 12.00 -2.96 -0.35
CA TYR A 88 11.40 -2.93 0.98
C TYR A 88 11.99 -1.80 1.82
N ARG A 89 11.14 -1.03 2.50
CA ARG A 89 11.58 0.06 3.37
C ARG A 89 11.73 -0.46 4.79
N THR A 90 12.97 -0.60 5.23
CA THR A 90 13.24 -1.09 6.59
C THR A 90 12.92 -0.05 7.66
N ARG A 91 12.65 -0.53 8.88
CA ARG A 91 12.14 0.20 10.05
C ARG A 91 10.81 0.91 9.77
N ASP A 92 9.93 0.26 9.02
CA ASP A 92 8.55 0.71 8.81
C ASP A 92 7.56 -0.24 9.52
N PHE A 93 6.26 0.02 9.40
CA PHE A 93 5.23 -0.89 9.91
C PHE A 93 5.15 -2.15 9.03
N PRO A 94 4.98 -3.37 9.60
CA PRO A 94 4.81 -3.67 11.03
C PRO A 94 6.12 -3.92 11.79
N GLU A 95 7.22 -4.19 11.12
CA GLU A 95 8.49 -4.63 11.75
C GLU A 95 9.00 -3.66 12.85
N ALA A 96 8.76 -2.36 12.72
CA ALA A 96 9.15 -1.37 13.72
C ALA A 96 8.41 -1.53 15.07
N ARG A 97 7.36 -2.36 15.11
CA ARG A 97 6.54 -2.66 16.29
C ARG A 97 6.77 -4.05 16.85
N VAL A 98 7.70 -4.82 16.28
CA VAL A 98 7.94 -6.22 16.64
C VAL A 98 9.35 -6.37 17.24
N PRO A 99 9.52 -7.09 18.36
CA PRO A 99 10.81 -7.21 19.02
C PRO A 99 11.82 -8.05 18.22
N HIS A 100 11.35 -8.96 17.36
CA HIS A 100 12.18 -9.84 16.55
C HIS A 100 11.75 -9.75 15.08
N TYR A 101 12.68 -9.41 14.20
CA TYR A 101 12.38 -9.39 12.77
C TYR A 101 13.58 -9.84 11.92
N ASP A 102 13.26 -10.42 10.76
CA ASP A 102 14.24 -10.82 9.74
C ASP A 102 13.70 -10.47 8.35
N ILE A 103 14.40 -9.59 7.64
CA ILE A 103 14.01 -9.15 6.30
C ILE A 103 15.11 -9.51 5.32
N ALA A 104 14.76 -10.32 4.34
CA ALA A 104 15.65 -10.70 3.26
C ALA A 104 15.10 -10.26 1.91
N THR A 105 15.98 -10.04 0.93
CA THR A 105 15.58 -9.76 -0.44
C THR A 105 16.44 -10.56 -1.42
N THR A 106 15.78 -11.20 -2.39
CA THR A 106 16.42 -11.83 -3.55
C THR A 106 16.03 -11.08 -4.81
N LEU A 107 17.02 -10.79 -5.65
CA LEU A 107 16.83 -10.07 -6.90
C LEU A 107 16.78 -11.06 -8.07
N LEU A 108 15.76 -10.93 -8.91
CA LEU A 108 15.63 -11.67 -10.16
C LEU A 108 15.85 -10.72 -11.35
N PRO A 109 16.58 -11.14 -12.40
CA PRO A 109 16.76 -10.32 -13.58
C PRO A 109 15.42 -9.91 -14.20
N SER A 110 15.18 -8.61 -14.33
CA SER A 110 13.99 -8.06 -14.99
C SER A 110 14.29 -6.70 -15.59
N LYS A 111 14.08 -6.59 -16.91
CA LYS A 111 14.21 -5.35 -17.68
C LYS A 111 12.89 -4.60 -17.84
N THR A 112 11.80 -5.10 -17.26
CA THR A 112 10.51 -4.41 -17.30
C THR A 112 10.64 -3.07 -16.58
N PRO A 113 10.35 -1.94 -17.24
CA PRO A 113 10.44 -0.63 -16.61
C PRO A 113 9.39 -0.53 -15.50
N THR A 114 9.82 -0.17 -14.30
CA THR A 114 8.90 0.11 -13.19
C THR A 114 9.05 1.55 -12.73
N GLY A 115 7.98 2.10 -12.16
CA GLY A 115 7.97 3.50 -11.76
C GLY A 115 6.88 3.81 -10.77
N ALA A 116 6.67 5.11 -10.55
CA ALA A 116 5.69 5.56 -9.60
C ALA A 116 4.29 5.14 -10.03
N TRP A 117 3.59 4.49 -9.11
CA TRP A 117 2.15 4.28 -9.13
C TRP A 117 1.57 4.91 -7.87
N ARG A 118 0.27 5.20 -7.84
CA ARG A 118 -0.38 5.76 -6.65
C ARG A 118 0.00 4.93 -5.41
N ALA A 119 0.46 5.60 -4.36
CA ALA A 119 1.08 4.98 -3.19
C ALA A 119 2.39 4.21 -3.52
N PRO A 120 3.44 4.87 -4.05
CA PRO A 120 4.67 4.17 -4.43
C PRO A 120 5.23 3.35 -3.26
N PHE A 121 5.77 2.17 -3.56
CA PHE A 121 6.26 1.18 -2.60
C PHE A 121 5.14 0.53 -1.77
N SER A 122 4.31 1.29 -1.06
CA SER A 122 3.25 0.71 -0.20
C SER A 122 2.21 -0.10 -1.00
N ASN A 123 1.93 0.27 -2.25
CA ASN A 123 0.93 -0.40 -3.08
C ASN A 123 1.28 -1.83 -3.52
N VAL A 124 2.55 -2.25 -3.40
CA VAL A 124 2.98 -3.62 -3.71
C VAL A 124 3.06 -4.51 -2.47
N TYR A 125 3.23 -3.94 -1.28
CA TYR A 125 3.35 -4.68 -0.02
C TYR A 125 2.04 -4.79 0.76
N ALA A 126 1.32 -3.68 0.89
CA ALA A 126 0.32 -3.57 1.94
C ALA A 126 -0.83 -4.57 1.83
N PHE A 127 -1.23 -4.99 0.62
CA PHE A 127 -2.26 -6.03 0.51
C PHE A 127 -1.82 -7.34 1.17
N ALA A 128 -0.58 -7.76 0.89
CA ALA A 128 -0.02 -9.00 1.42
C ALA A 128 0.21 -8.88 2.92
N GLU A 129 0.90 -7.82 3.37
CA GLU A 129 1.20 -7.62 4.79
C GLU A 129 -0.08 -7.53 5.64
N GLN A 130 -1.09 -6.78 5.19
CA GLN A 130 -2.33 -6.61 5.94
C GLN A 130 -3.20 -7.86 5.92
N SER A 131 -3.15 -8.63 4.83
CA SER A 131 -3.80 -9.95 4.79
C SER A 131 -3.13 -10.91 5.77
N PHE A 132 -1.80 -10.93 5.82
CA PHE A 132 -1.05 -11.79 6.72
C PHE A 132 -1.24 -11.40 8.19
N LEU A 133 -1.25 -10.09 8.52
CA LEU A 133 -1.62 -9.62 9.86
C LEU A 133 -3.05 -10.03 10.25
N CYS A 134 -3.99 -10.07 9.30
CA CYS A 134 -5.34 -10.57 9.54
C CYS A 134 -5.38 -12.08 9.83
N GLU A 135 -4.52 -12.86 9.18
CA GLU A 135 -4.34 -14.28 9.47
C GLU A 135 -3.74 -14.50 10.85
N LEU A 136 -2.72 -13.73 11.22
CA LEU A 136 -2.09 -13.77 12.54
C LEU A 136 -3.08 -13.39 13.65
N ALA A 137 -3.90 -12.35 13.44
CA ALA A 137 -4.98 -11.99 14.37
C ALA A 137 -6.01 -13.13 14.51
N THR A 138 -6.34 -13.81 13.41
CA THR A 138 -7.24 -14.97 13.45
C THR A 138 -6.60 -16.11 14.25
N ALA A 139 -5.31 -16.37 14.06
CA ALA A 139 -4.56 -17.40 14.77
C ALA A 139 -4.40 -17.09 16.27
N SER A 140 -4.32 -15.80 16.64
CA SER A 140 -4.31 -15.34 18.04
C SER A 140 -5.69 -15.31 18.69
N GLY A 141 -6.75 -15.60 17.93
CA GLY A 141 -8.14 -15.55 18.42
C GLY A 141 -8.68 -14.13 18.61
N GLN A 142 -8.01 -13.12 18.07
CA GLN A 142 -8.40 -11.72 18.18
C GLN A 142 -9.14 -11.23 16.92
N ASP A 143 -9.90 -10.16 17.09
CA ASP A 143 -10.41 -9.40 15.95
C ASP A 143 -9.23 -8.64 15.29
N TYR A 144 -9.16 -8.65 13.96
CA TYR A 144 -8.08 -7.98 13.24
C TYR A 144 -8.01 -6.47 13.51
N ARG A 145 -9.14 -5.78 13.78
CA ARG A 145 -9.11 -4.40 14.24
C ARG A 145 -8.29 -4.28 15.52
N ASP A 146 -8.65 -5.08 16.52
CA ASP A 146 -8.09 -4.92 17.85
C ASP A 146 -6.62 -5.30 17.85
N PHE A 147 -6.26 -6.37 17.12
CA PHE A 147 -4.87 -6.74 16.84
C PHE A 147 -4.08 -5.61 16.17
N LEU A 148 -4.63 -4.96 15.15
CA LEU A 148 -3.92 -3.88 14.47
C LEU A 148 -3.80 -2.62 15.33
N LEU A 149 -4.84 -2.25 16.08
CA LEU A 149 -4.82 -1.09 16.97
C LEU A 149 -3.82 -1.27 18.11
N ASP A 150 -3.75 -2.49 18.66
CA ASP A 150 -2.74 -2.89 19.65
C ASP A 150 -1.33 -2.81 19.05
N LEU A 151 -1.11 -3.41 17.87
CA LEU A 151 0.18 -3.39 17.19
C LEU A 151 0.64 -1.96 16.81
N LEU A 152 -0.28 -1.07 16.47
CA LEU A 152 0.05 0.35 16.22
C LEU A 152 0.60 1.04 17.47
N GLY A 153 0.19 0.60 18.67
CA GLY A 153 0.71 1.08 19.95
C GLY A 153 0.38 2.54 20.22
N GLU A 154 1.31 3.24 20.89
CA GLU A 154 1.16 4.64 21.32
C GLU A 154 1.02 5.63 20.16
N ASP A 155 0.47 6.81 20.46
CA ASP A 155 0.32 7.93 19.54
C ASP A 155 1.65 8.64 19.28
N GLU A 156 2.25 8.39 18.13
CA GLU A 156 3.54 8.96 17.76
C GLU A 156 3.78 8.97 16.25
N TRP A 157 4.88 9.62 15.84
CA TRP A 157 5.50 9.42 14.54
C TRP A 157 6.59 8.36 14.67
N PHE A 158 6.67 7.41 13.75
CA PHE A 158 7.79 6.46 13.73
C PHE A 158 9.15 7.17 13.57
N LYS A 159 9.17 8.27 12.81
CA LYS A 159 10.30 9.19 12.67
C LYS A 159 9.78 10.62 12.80
N ASP A 160 10.10 11.28 13.91
CA ASP A 160 9.66 12.65 14.17
C ASP A 160 10.22 13.63 13.13
N GLY A 161 9.40 14.60 12.72
CA GLY A 161 9.72 15.56 11.66
C GLY A 161 9.69 15.01 10.23
N ASP A 162 9.57 13.70 10.01
CA ASP A 162 9.41 13.12 8.68
C ASP A 162 7.93 13.02 8.29
N ARG A 163 7.49 13.91 7.41
CA ARG A 163 6.11 13.90 6.88
C ARG A 163 5.75 12.62 6.12
N ASN A 164 6.75 11.84 5.71
CA ASN A 164 6.59 10.56 5.06
C ASN A 164 6.76 9.39 6.04
N SER A 165 6.74 9.63 7.34
CA SER A 165 6.71 8.58 8.35
C SER A 165 5.28 8.30 8.78
N LEU A 166 4.98 7.03 9.06
CA LEU A 166 3.70 6.66 9.67
C LEU A 166 3.47 7.46 10.95
N ASN A 167 2.25 7.99 11.10
CA ASN A 167 1.76 8.59 12.33
C ASN A 167 0.61 7.74 12.87
N THR A 168 0.82 7.11 14.01
CA THR A 168 -0.10 6.11 14.56
C THR A 168 -1.41 6.72 15.04
N ALA A 169 -1.38 7.95 15.58
CA ALA A 169 -2.59 8.67 15.98
C ALA A 169 -3.51 8.91 14.77
N ARG A 170 -2.95 9.36 13.64
CA ARG A 170 -3.70 9.58 12.38
C ARG A 170 -4.16 8.28 11.76
N ALA A 171 -3.36 7.23 11.82
CA ALA A 171 -3.75 5.88 11.38
C ALA A 171 -4.97 5.38 12.17
N LYS A 172 -4.91 5.41 13.51
CA LYS A 172 -5.99 5.00 14.40
C LYS A 172 -7.25 5.86 14.19
N GLY A 173 -7.09 7.17 14.06
CA GLY A 173 -8.21 8.09 13.78
C GLY A 173 -8.88 7.84 12.42
N CYS A 174 -8.09 7.59 11.37
CA CYS A 174 -8.61 7.20 10.05
C CYS A 174 -9.45 5.93 10.16
N HIS A 175 -8.93 4.93 10.88
CA HIS A 175 -9.61 3.65 11.08
C HIS A 175 -10.94 3.81 11.82
N GLN A 176 -10.92 4.47 12.98
CA GLN A 176 -12.13 4.73 13.78
C GLN A 176 -13.18 5.51 13.00
N CYS A 177 -12.77 6.49 12.19
CA CYS A 177 -13.68 7.27 11.36
C CYS A 177 -14.32 6.41 10.26
N CYS A 178 -13.56 5.53 9.61
CA CYS A 178 -14.08 4.59 8.62
C CYS A 178 -15.12 3.64 9.24
N LEU A 179 -14.80 3.03 10.40
CA LEU A 179 -15.73 2.16 11.12
C LEU A 179 -17.03 2.88 11.52
N ARG A 180 -16.92 4.10 12.03
CA ARG A 180 -18.08 4.94 12.38
C ARG A 180 -18.99 5.16 11.17
N GLN A 181 -18.42 5.42 9.99
CA GLN A 181 -19.18 5.64 8.75
C GLN A 181 -19.84 4.37 8.25
N CYS A 182 -19.17 3.23 8.39
CA CYS A 182 -19.71 1.92 8.04
C CYS A 182 -20.72 1.41 9.08
N ARG A 183 -21.03 2.19 10.13
CA ARG A 183 -21.89 1.81 11.27
C ARG A 183 -21.41 0.53 11.96
N MET A 184 -20.12 0.26 11.91
CA MET A 184 -19.48 -0.87 12.59
C MET A 184 -19.00 -0.41 13.97
N GLY A 185 -19.83 -0.62 14.99
CA GLY A 185 -19.50 -0.30 16.38
C GLY A 185 -18.59 -1.34 17.06
N SER A 186 -18.19 -1.06 18.30
CA SER A 186 -17.54 -2.00 19.21
C SER A 186 -18.51 -3.14 19.55
N GLY A 187 -18.46 -4.23 18.79
CA GLY A 187 -19.41 -5.33 18.92
C GLY A 187 -20.01 -5.82 17.60
N TYR A 188 -19.46 -5.42 16.44
CA TYR A 188 -19.74 -6.07 15.16
C TYR A 188 -19.19 -7.50 15.20
N ALA A 189 -19.92 -8.37 15.91
CA ALA A 189 -19.52 -9.69 16.29
C ALA A 189 -19.95 -10.69 15.21
N ARG A 190 -18.95 -11.38 14.66
CA ARG A 190 -18.90 -12.85 14.54
C ARG A 190 -19.93 -13.55 13.63
N ARG A 191 -20.90 -12.87 13.02
CA ARG A 191 -22.02 -13.52 12.28
C ARG A 191 -22.05 -13.34 10.76
N SER A 192 -21.28 -12.43 10.18
CA SER A 192 -20.95 -12.47 8.75
C SER A 192 -19.45 -12.26 8.57
N ARG A 193 -18.86 -12.88 7.55
CA ARG A 193 -17.41 -12.91 7.26
C ARG A 193 -16.87 -11.54 6.78
N SER A 194 -17.45 -10.43 7.25
CA SER A 194 -17.02 -9.07 6.97
C SER A 194 -15.65 -8.82 7.61
N ARG A 195 -14.62 -8.59 6.77
CA ARG A 195 -13.27 -8.26 7.23
C ARG A 195 -12.95 -6.83 6.78
N ALA A 196 -12.91 -5.89 7.72
CA ALA A 196 -12.30 -4.59 7.48
C ALA A 196 -10.80 -4.79 7.17
N ARG A 197 -10.28 -4.12 6.14
CA ARG A 197 -8.85 -4.21 5.76
C ARG A 197 -8.27 -2.80 5.69
N ILE A 198 -7.14 -2.58 6.36
CA ILE A 198 -6.61 -1.23 6.57
C ILE A 198 -5.35 -1.10 5.73
N PHE A 199 -5.25 -0.05 4.93
CA PHE A 199 -4.08 0.25 4.12
C PHE A 199 -3.34 1.45 4.72
N LEU A 200 -2.21 1.18 5.36
CA LEU A 200 -1.36 2.22 5.91
C LEU A 200 -0.32 2.61 4.86
N GLN A 201 -0.27 3.90 4.52
CA GLN A 201 0.85 4.46 3.77
C GLN A 201 1.53 5.54 4.61
N PRO A 202 2.87 5.67 4.56
CA PRO A 202 3.61 6.54 5.46
C PRO A 202 3.27 8.04 5.41
N CYS A 203 2.61 8.56 4.37
CA CYS A 203 2.20 9.98 4.29
C CYS A 203 0.67 10.19 4.21
N GLY A 204 -0.10 9.12 4.10
CA GLY A 204 -1.55 9.16 3.97
C GLY A 204 -2.17 7.86 4.45
N HIS A 205 -3.20 7.94 5.28
CA HIS A 205 -3.83 6.75 5.84
C HIS A 205 -5.11 6.47 5.08
N VAL A 206 -5.32 5.23 4.64
CA VAL A 206 -6.54 4.81 3.97
C VAL A 206 -7.13 3.60 4.68
N ALA A 207 -8.38 3.70 5.10
CA ALA A 207 -9.12 2.57 5.63
C ALA A 207 -10.29 2.24 4.70
N GLU A 208 -10.48 0.96 4.41
CA GLU A 208 -11.60 0.47 3.61
C GLU A 208 -12.27 -0.72 4.31
N VAL A 209 -13.59 -0.74 4.25
CA VAL A 209 -14.39 -1.84 4.78
C VAL A 209 -15.12 -2.50 3.64
N ALA A 210 -14.90 -3.80 3.46
CA ALA A 210 -15.66 -4.64 2.57
C ALA A 210 -16.37 -5.74 3.37
N GLU A 211 -17.67 -5.90 3.11
CA GLU A 211 -18.40 -7.10 3.48
C GLU A 211 -18.26 -8.11 2.34
N VAL A 212 -17.77 -9.29 2.67
CA VAL A 212 -17.50 -10.35 1.71
C VAL A 212 -17.99 -11.67 2.30
N SER A 213 -18.74 -12.45 1.53
CA SER A 213 -19.08 -13.82 1.89
C SER A 213 -18.34 -14.78 0.99
N VAL A 214 -17.96 -15.91 1.57
CA VAL A 214 -17.37 -17.04 0.84
C VAL A 214 -18.24 -18.24 1.17
N ASP A 215 -18.64 -19.01 0.18
CA ASP A 215 -19.46 -20.20 0.41
C ASP A 215 -18.61 -21.44 0.77
N ALA A 216 -19.22 -22.62 0.78
CA ALA A 216 -18.55 -23.88 1.06
C ALA A 216 -17.62 -24.33 -0.09
N ASP A 217 -17.90 -23.89 -1.32
CA ASP A 217 -17.14 -24.20 -2.53
C ASP A 217 -15.96 -23.24 -2.73
N LYS A 218 -15.74 -22.33 -1.78
CA LYS A 218 -14.72 -21.27 -1.79
C LYS A 218 -15.00 -20.17 -2.83
N GLU A 219 -16.23 -20.09 -3.33
CA GLU A 219 -16.65 -19.03 -4.23
C GLU A 219 -17.02 -17.78 -3.42
N THR A 220 -16.68 -16.62 -3.97
CA THR A 220 -16.86 -15.33 -3.29
C THR A 220 -18.16 -14.69 -3.73
N HIS A 221 -19.07 -14.43 -2.79
CA HIS A 221 -20.40 -13.89 -3.07
C HIS A 221 -20.60 -12.54 -2.39
N GLY A 222 -21.25 -11.63 -3.12
CA GLY A 222 -21.73 -10.35 -2.59
C GLY A 222 -20.66 -9.53 -1.88
N SER A 223 -19.72 -8.96 -2.62
CA SER A 223 -18.81 -7.95 -2.08
C SER A 223 -19.50 -6.58 -2.05
N ARG A 224 -19.64 -5.99 -0.85
CA ARG A 224 -20.08 -4.60 -0.69
C ARG A 224 -19.00 -3.81 0.02
N CYS A 225 -18.41 -2.84 -0.66
CA CYS A 225 -17.63 -1.79 -0.01
C CYS A 225 -18.61 -0.90 0.80
N LEU A 226 -18.49 -0.93 2.12
CA LEU A 226 -19.33 -0.14 3.03
C LEU A 226 -18.82 1.29 3.18
N GLY A 227 -17.53 1.52 2.93
CA GLY A 227 -16.93 2.85 2.96
C GLY A 227 -15.40 2.81 2.82
N GLY A 228 -14.85 3.92 2.35
CA GLY A 228 -13.41 4.17 2.26
C GLY A 228 -13.09 5.58 2.75
N ARG A 229 -12.06 5.72 3.57
CA ARG A 229 -11.62 7.04 4.09
C ARG A 229 -10.12 7.19 3.95
N GLY A 230 -9.71 8.30 3.35
CA GLY A 230 -8.32 8.71 3.25
C GLY A 230 -8.05 9.99 4.04
N CYS A 231 -6.96 10.06 4.82
CA CYS A 231 -6.44 11.32 5.35
C CYS A 231 -5.03 11.59 4.80
N GLY A 232 -4.92 12.54 3.87
CA GLY A 232 -3.63 12.97 3.31
C GLY A 232 -2.87 13.91 4.25
N SER A 233 -1.56 14.09 4.00
CA SER A 233 -0.67 14.96 4.79
C SER A 233 -1.08 16.44 4.89
N GLY A 234 -2.10 16.88 4.16
CA GLY A 234 -2.63 18.25 4.19
C GLY A 234 -4.05 18.40 4.76
N TYR A 235 -4.68 17.33 5.25
CA TYR A 235 -6.02 17.41 5.85
C TYR A 235 -5.90 17.72 7.36
N GLN A 236 -6.36 18.91 7.76
CA GLN A 236 -6.40 19.30 9.17
C GLN A 236 -7.35 18.39 9.98
N PRO A 237 -7.02 18.09 11.26
CA PRO A 237 -7.87 17.27 12.15
C PRO A 237 -9.28 17.84 12.35
N GLN A 238 -9.46 19.14 12.12
CA GLN A 238 -10.67 19.89 12.42
C GLN A 238 -11.82 19.63 11.43
N TRP A 239 -11.57 18.87 10.36
CA TRP A 239 -12.56 18.47 9.36
C TRP A 239 -12.78 16.94 9.30
N CYS A 240 -12.38 16.21 10.35
CA CYS A 240 -12.53 14.76 10.48
C CYS A 240 -13.68 14.33 11.42
#